data_AF-A0A7W9HTG6-F1
#
_entry.id   AF-A0A7W9HTG6-F1
#
_cell.length_a   1.000
_cell.length_b   1.000
_cell.length_c   1.000
_cell.angle_alpha   90.00
_cell.angle_beta   90.00
_cell.angle_gamma   90.00
#
_symmetry.space_group_name_H-M   'P 1'
#
loop_
_entity.id
_entity.type
_entity.pdbx_description
1 polymer ?
#
loop_
_entity_poly.entity_id
_entity_poly.type
_entity_poly.pdbx_seq_one_letter_code
_entity_poly.pdbx_strand_id
1 'polypeptide(L)'
;MFNHEPIQRPSGPPASSTPTRDYLNTRPPGTNQAYAVLPRSLVEAMPLPWQQQMAHLLADFHRTYAHLDWPVYRVVPSRMERLVDLDEEQLAEVGAIAEIDADGELVYRDRSGALITDPEHQTVLVSVLDPIPGDLANANQNTPPRGFPQPPVVPQPSYPQSGPLPVQAPPGQAPQPPRW
;
A
#
# COMPACT_ATOMS: atom_id res chain seq x y z
N MET A 1 7.06 -39.16 32.34
CA MET A 1 7.23 -37.76 32.78
C MET A 1 6.71 -36.88 31.65
N PHE A 2 5.57 -36.21 31.85
CA PHE A 2 4.99 -35.31 30.84
C PHE A 2 5.70 -33.95 30.96
N ASN A 3 6.31 -33.49 29.86
CA ASN A 3 6.96 -32.20 29.78
C ASN A 3 5.88 -31.12 29.71
N HIS A 4 5.59 -30.46 30.82
CA HIS A 4 4.72 -29.28 30.86
C HIS A 4 5.54 -28.05 30.44
N GLU A 5 5.92 -27.96 29.16
CA GLU A 5 6.36 -26.67 28.63
C GLU A 5 5.13 -25.76 28.53
N PRO A 6 5.10 -24.62 29.24
CA PRO A 6 3.97 -23.69 29.14
C PRO A 6 3.93 -23.12 27.73
N ILE A 7 2.76 -23.20 27.10
CA ILE A 7 2.46 -22.56 25.82
C ILE A 7 2.87 -21.08 25.93
N GLN A 8 3.87 -20.68 25.14
CA GLN A 8 4.30 -19.28 25.05
C GLN A 8 3.10 -18.47 24.55
N ARG A 9 2.52 -17.66 25.44
CA ARG A 9 1.47 -16.73 25.04
C ARG A 9 2.15 -15.62 24.23
N PRO A 10 1.67 -15.29 23.02
CA PRO A 10 2.17 -14.15 22.29
C PRO A 10 1.99 -12.89 23.15
N SER A 11 3.10 -12.28 23.55
CA SER A 11 3.14 -11.02 24.31
C SER A 11 2.84 -9.86 23.36
N GLY A 12 1.57 -9.66 23.05
CA GLY A 12 1.08 -8.53 22.26
C GLY A 12 -0.38 -8.24 22.57
N PRO A 13 -0.86 -7.02 22.31
CA PRO A 13 -2.29 -6.75 22.32
C PRO A 13 -3.01 -7.75 21.40
N PRO A 14 -4.26 -8.14 21.72
CA PRO A 14 -4.99 -9.14 20.94
C PRO A 14 -5.00 -8.72 19.46
N ALA A 15 -4.74 -9.68 18.57
CA ALA A 15 -4.86 -9.46 17.14
C ALA A 15 -6.25 -8.89 16.85
N SER A 16 -6.29 -7.72 16.22
CA SER A 16 -7.55 -7.05 15.89
C SER A 16 -8.46 -7.99 15.10
N SER A 17 -9.75 -7.98 15.43
CA SER A 17 -10.77 -8.67 14.64
C SER A 17 -11.07 -7.95 13.32
N THR A 18 -10.56 -6.73 13.13
CA THR A 18 -10.73 -5.90 11.92
C THR A 18 -9.42 -5.28 11.46
N PRO A 19 -8.38 -6.09 11.13
CA PRO A 19 -7.03 -5.58 10.88
C PRO A 19 -6.96 -4.60 9.70
N THR A 20 -7.71 -4.86 8.62
CA THR A 20 -7.78 -3.96 7.46
C THR A 20 -8.41 -2.61 7.83
N ARG A 21 -9.49 -2.62 8.62
CA ARG A 21 -10.16 -1.39 9.04
C ARG A 21 -9.25 -0.55 9.91
N ASP A 22 -8.54 -1.18 10.83
CA ASP A 22 -7.65 -0.49 11.76
C ASP A 22 -6.48 0.16 11.02
N TYR A 23 -5.90 -0.54 10.04
CA TYR A 23 -4.85 0.04 9.20
C TYR A 23 -5.35 1.24 8.39
N LEU A 24 -6.49 1.13 7.72
CA LEU A 24 -7.05 2.24 6.92
C LEU A 24 -7.46 3.44 7.78
N ASN A 25 -7.89 3.21 9.03
CA ASN A 25 -8.20 4.28 9.98
C ASN A 25 -6.98 5.12 10.38
N THR A 26 -5.76 4.62 10.19
CA THR A 26 -4.52 5.42 10.36
C THR A 26 -4.33 6.47 9.27
N ARG A 27 -5.19 6.47 8.24
CA ARG A 27 -5.15 7.33 7.05
C ARG A 27 -3.79 7.29 6.32
N PRO A 28 -3.34 6.11 5.87
CA PRO A 28 -2.14 6.02 5.03
C PRO A 28 -2.36 6.77 3.69
N PRO A 29 -1.29 7.07 2.94
CA PRO A 29 -1.40 7.74 1.65
C PRO A 29 -2.38 7.05 0.70
N GLY A 30 -3.15 7.85 -0.04
CA GLY A 30 -4.17 7.33 -0.98
C GLY A 30 -5.45 6.84 -0.31
N THR A 31 -5.67 7.10 0.98
CA THR A 31 -6.90 6.70 1.68
C THR A 31 -7.71 7.90 2.17
N ASN A 32 -9.02 7.77 2.10
CA ASN A 32 -9.98 8.65 2.77
C ASN A 32 -11.05 7.80 3.47
N GLN A 33 -12.14 8.43 3.93
CA GLN A 33 -13.21 7.71 4.64
C GLN A 33 -13.95 6.68 3.77
N ALA A 34 -13.98 6.88 2.45
CA ALA A 34 -14.79 6.09 1.51
C ALA A 34 -13.95 5.14 0.64
N TYR A 35 -12.68 5.49 0.37
CA TYR A 35 -11.85 4.81 -0.62
C TYR A 35 -10.41 4.64 -0.15
N ALA A 36 -9.81 3.54 -0.59
CA ALA A 36 -8.37 3.33 -0.61
C ALA A 36 -7.95 3.16 -2.07
N VAL A 37 -7.07 4.03 -2.55
CA VAL A 37 -6.57 4.05 -3.92
C VAL A 37 -5.15 3.56 -3.93
N LEU A 38 -4.89 2.56 -4.77
CA LEU A 38 -3.55 2.05 -5.04
C LEU A 38 -3.18 2.42 -6.49
N PRO A 39 -2.25 3.38 -6.69
CA PRO A 39 -1.78 3.76 -8.02
C PRO A 39 -1.16 2.55 -8.73
N ARG A 40 -1.63 2.27 -9.95
CA ARG A 40 -1.20 1.10 -10.73
C ARG A 40 0.32 1.05 -10.92
N SER A 41 0.95 2.18 -11.22
CA SER A 41 2.41 2.29 -11.37
C SER A 41 3.17 1.82 -10.14
N LEU A 42 2.69 2.15 -8.93
CA LEU A 42 3.30 1.71 -7.68
C LEU A 42 3.06 0.22 -7.40
N VAL A 43 1.86 -0.28 -7.72
CA VAL A 43 1.52 -1.70 -7.56
C VAL A 43 2.39 -2.57 -8.47
N GLU A 44 2.58 -2.17 -9.72
CA GLU A 44 3.40 -2.87 -10.72
C GLU A 44 4.91 -2.75 -10.44
N ALA A 45 5.34 -1.71 -9.73
CA ALA A 45 6.74 -1.54 -9.31
C ALA A 45 7.12 -2.31 -8.04
N MET A 46 6.16 -2.95 -7.36
CA MET A 46 6.44 -3.77 -6.17
C MET A 46 7.38 -4.94 -6.49
N PRO A 47 8.13 -5.48 -5.52
CA PRO A 47 8.89 -6.72 -5.70
C PRO A 47 8.01 -7.88 -6.17
N LEU A 48 8.54 -8.77 -7.02
CA LEU A 48 7.80 -9.90 -7.59
C LEU A 48 7.03 -10.75 -6.56
N PRO A 49 7.59 -11.11 -5.38
CA PRO A 49 6.83 -11.85 -4.38
C PRO A 49 5.58 -11.11 -3.88
N TRP A 50 5.65 -9.78 -3.76
CA TRP A 50 4.51 -8.95 -3.35
C TRP A 50 3.47 -8.83 -4.45
N GLN A 51 3.91 -8.70 -5.71
CA GLN A 51 3.00 -8.74 -6.85
C GLN A 51 2.23 -10.06 -6.90
N GLN A 52 2.91 -11.18 -6.69
CA GLN A 52 2.27 -12.51 -6.67
C GLN A 52 1.25 -12.64 -5.54
N GLN A 53 1.59 -12.19 -4.32
CA GLN A 53 0.67 -12.20 -3.18
C GLN A 53 -0.54 -11.30 -3.43
N MET A 54 -0.32 -10.08 -3.94
CA MET A 54 -1.38 -9.13 -4.27
C MET A 54 -2.30 -9.68 -5.36
N ALA A 55 -1.75 -10.26 -6.42
CA ALA A 55 -2.53 -10.84 -7.51
C ALA A 55 -3.46 -11.96 -7.03
N HIS A 56 -2.99 -12.84 -6.14
CA HIS A 56 -3.84 -13.87 -5.53
C HIS A 56 -4.95 -13.26 -4.68
N LEU A 57 -4.62 -12.28 -3.81
CA LEU A 57 -5.61 -11.61 -2.98
C LEU A 57 -6.69 -10.90 -3.81
N LEU A 58 -6.30 -10.18 -4.87
CA LEU A 58 -7.23 -9.50 -5.77
C LEU A 58 -8.10 -10.50 -6.54
N ALA A 59 -7.56 -11.65 -6.95
CA ALA A 59 -8.33 -12.68 -7.63
C ALA A 59 -9.42 -13.26 -6.71
N ASP A 60 -9.09 -13.58 -5.46
CA ASP A 60 -10.06 -14.07 -4.47
C ASP A 60 -11.08 -12.98 -4.10
N PHE A 61 -10.65 -11.73 -3.99
CA PHE A 61 -11.52 -10.58 -3.74
C PHE A 61 -12.55 -10.42 -4.87
N HIS A 62 -12.10 -10.38 -6.13
CA HIS A 62 -13.01 -10.27 -7.27
C HIS A 62 -13.95 -11.47 -7.38
N ARG A 63 -13.49 -12.71 -7.10
CA ARG A 63 -14.35 -13.89 -7.09
C ARG A 63 -15.44 -13.79 -6.01
N THR A 64 -15.08 -13.36 -4.81
CA THR A 64 -16.00 -13.25 -3.67
C THR A 64 -17.11 -12.24 -3.95
N TYR A 65 -16.77 -11.12 -4.57
CA TYR A 65 -17.67 -10.00 -4.85
C TYR A 65 -18.13 -9.91 -6.31
N ALA A 66 -17.94 -10.97 -7.10
CA ALA A 66 -18.31 -11.04 -8.52
C ALA A 66 -19.81 -10.89 -8.78
N HIS A 67 -20.63 -11.07 -7.74
CA HIS A 67 -22.08 -10.94 -7.80
C HIS A 67 -22.58 -9.49 -7.76
N LEU A 68 -21.68 -8.53 -7.49
CA LEU A 68 -21.99 -7.10 -7.52
C LEU A 68 -21.70 -6.54 -8.92
N ASP A 69 -22.44 -5.53 -9.34
CA ASP A 69 -22.16 -4.77 -10.57
C ASP A 69 -21.20 -3.63 -10.25
N TRP A 70 -19.95 -3.74 -10.72
CA TRP A 70 -18.90 -2.77 -10.42
C TRP A 70 -18.89 -1.69 -11.49
N PRO A 71 -19.18 -0.42 -11.16
CA PRO A 71 -19.04 0.65 -12.13
C PRO A 71 -17.56 0.92 -12.42
N VAL A 72 -17.30 1.61 -13.53
CA VAL A 72 -15.98 2.19 -13.78
C VAL A 72 -15.83 3.43 -12.91
N TYR A 73 -14.90 3.40 -11.97
CA TYR A 73 -14.61 4.54 -11.11
C TYR A 73 -13.61 5.47 -11.79
N ARG A 74 -13.95 6.76 -11.87
CA ARG A 74 -13.00 7.82 -12.21
C ARG A 74 -12.44 8.41 -10.92
N VAL A 75 -11.15 8.19 -10.69
CA VAL A 75 -10.43 8.74 -9.53
C VAL A 75 -9.64 9.96 -9.98
N VAL A 76 -9.71 11.04 -9.21
CA VAL A 76 -8.96 12.28 -9.48
C VAL A 76 -8.07 12.58 -8.27
N PRO A 77 -6.75 12.76 -8.46
CA PRO A 77 -5.87 13.22 -7.39
C PRO A 77 -6.39 14.53 -6.85
N SER A 78 -6.55 14.64 -5.54
CA SER A 78 -7.14 15.80 -4.90
C SER A 78 -6.42 16.16 -3.61
N ARG A 79 -6.46 17.43 -3.24
CA ARG A 79 -6.01 17.91 -1.92
C ARG A 79 -7.16 18.59 -1.18
N MET A 80 -7.09 18.59 0.15
CA MET A 80 -8.02 19.36 0.97
C MET A 80 -7.59 20.82 0.96
N GLU A 81 -8.50 21.71 0.59
CA GLU A 81 -8.31 23.16 0.58
C GLU A 81 -9.52 23.83 1.24
N ARG A 82 -9.34 25.02 1.83
CA ARG A 82 -10.46 25.78 2.38
C ARG A 82 -11.26 26.40 1.25
N LEU A 83 -12.58 26.44 1.40
CA LEU A 83 -13.48 26.96 0.37
C LEU A 83 -13.15 28.42 0.01
N VAL A 84 -12.81 29.24 1.01
CA VAL A 84 -12.49 30.67 0.82
C VAL A 84 -11.15 30.93 0.16
N ASP A 85 -10.27 29.92 0.09
CA ASP A 85 -8.95 30.04 -0.52
C ASP A 85 -8.99 29.63 -2.02
N LEU A 86 -10.17 29.26 -2.53
CA LEU A 86 -10.38 28.84 -3.91
C LEU A 86 -10.63 30.01 -4.86
N ASP A 87 -10.12 29.88 -6.08
CA ASP A 87 -10.51 30.74 -7.19
C ASP A 87 -11.88 30.35 -7.79
N GLU A 88 -12.40 31.17 -8.71
CA GLU A 88 -13.72 30.96 -9.33
C GLU A 88 -13.82 29.63 -10.10
N GLU A 89 -12.76 29.22 -10.78
CA GLU A 89 -12.72 27.96 -11.54
C GLU A 89 -12.77 26.76 -10.58
N GLN A 90 -11.99 26.80 -9.50
CA GLN A 90 -11.96 25.79 -8.45
C GLN A 90 -13.27 25.72 -7.68
N LEU A 91 -13.89 26.87 -7.37
CA LEU A 91 -15.21 26.94 -6.75
C LEU A 91 -16.24 26.25 -7.64
N ALA A 92 -16.27 26.57 -8.94
CA ALA A 92 -17.19 25.93 -9.87
C ALA A 92 -16.99 24.41 -9.95
N GLU A 93 -15.74 23.93 -9.90
CA GLU A 93 -15.40 22.50 -9.88
C GLU A 93 -16.01 21.79 -8.66
N VAL A 94 -15.87 22.38 -7.47
CA VAL A 94 -16.45 21.81 -6.23
C VAL A 94 -17.94 22.08 -6.09
N GLY A 95 -18.55 22.78 -7.05
CA GLY A 95 -19.98 23.11 -7.07
C GLY A 95 -20.35 24.22 -6.09
N ALA A 96 -19.44 25.17 -5.87
CA ALA A 96 -19.65 26.39 -5.14
C ALA A 96 -19.48 27.61 -6.06
N ILE A 97 -20.04 28.74 -5.66
CA ILE A 97 -19.94 30.02 -6.36
C ILE A 97 -19.76 31.09 -5.28
N ALA A 98 -18.88 32.06 -5.53
CA ALA A 98 -18.75 33.24 -4.70
C ALA A 98 -19.44 34.42 -5.41
N GLU A 99 -20.35 35.10 -4.72
CA GLU A 99 -21.12 36.23 -5.24
C GLU A 99 -21.06 37.40 -4.25
N ILE A 100 -21.23 38.62 -4.77
CA ILE A 100 -21.44 39.80 -3.93
C ILE A 100 -22.95 39.98 -3.75
N ASP A 101 -23.42 40.05 -2.52
CA ASP A 101 -24.82 40.26 -2.22
C ASP A 101 -25.26 41.74 -2.38
N ALA A 102 -26.53 42.03 -2.07
CA ALA A 102 -27.08 43.38 -2.19
C ALA A 102 -26.46 44.39 -1.19
N ASP A 103 -25.82 43.90 -0.14
CA ASP A 103 -25.16 44.70 0.89
C ASP A 103 -23.67 44.93 0.56
N GLY A 104 -23.16 44.27 -0.49
CA GLY A 104 -21.77 44.39 -0.95
C GLY A 104 -20.84 43.36 -0.30
N GLU A 105 -21.38 42.38 0.41
CA GLU A 105 -20.62 41.35 1.13
C GLU A 105 -20.40 40.10 0.25
N LEU A 106 -19.26 39.45 0.43
CA LEU A 106 -18.92 38.22 -0.27
C LEU A 106 -19.64 37.04 0.37
N VAL A 107 -20.56 36.42 -0.38
CA VAL A 107 -21.31 35.24 0.04
C VAL A 107 -20.96 34.04 -0.83
N TYR A 108 -20.88 32.87 -0.21
CA TYR A 108 -20.64 31.61 -0.91
C TYR A 108 -21.95 30.84 -1.03
N ARG A 109 -22.25 30.35 -2.23
CA ARG A 109 -23.42 29.53 -2.50
C ARG A 109 -23.01 28.19 -3.07
N ASP A 110 -23.79 27.16 -2.79
CA ASP A 110 -23.67 25.90 -3.51
C ASP A 110 -24.31 25.99 -4.92
N ARG A 111 -24.17 24.92 -5.70
CA ARG A 111 -24.77 24.80 -7.04
C ARG A 111 -26.29 24.89 -7.09
N SER A 112 -26.97 24.72 -5.96
CA SER A 112 -28.43 24.89 -5.85
C SER A 112 -28.82 26.33 -5.51
N GLY A 113 -27.83 27.20 -5.28
CA GLY A 113 -28.01 28.59 -4.84
C GLY A 113 -28.15 28.73 -3.32
N ALA A 114 -28.02 27.65 -2.56
CA ALA A 114 -28.14 27.68 -1.11
C ALA A 114 -26.91 28.35 -0.48
N LEU A 115 -27.13 29.22 0.51
CA LEU A 115 -26.06 29.92 1.20
C LEU A 115 -25.23 28.96 2.03
N ILE A 116 -23.90 29.06 1.89
CA ILE A 116 -22.93 28.37 2.71
C ILE A 116 -22.64 29.25 3.94
N THR A 117 -23.08 28.82 5.11
CA THR A 117 -23.08 29.63 6.34
C THR A 117 -21.71 29.78 7.00
N ASP A 118 -20.80 28.84 6.81
CA ASP A 118 -19.47 28.87 7.44
C ASP A 118 -18.37 28.48 6.43
N PRO A 119 -18.15 29.32 5.39
CA PRO A 119 -17.23 29.00 4.31
C PRO A 119 -15.77 28.96 4.80
N GLU A 120 -15.42 29.70 5.86
CA GLU A 120 -14.04 29.78 6.37
C GLU A 120 -13.54 28.49 7.01
N HIS A 121 -14.44 27.70 7.60
CA HIS A 121 -14.12 26.41 8.22
C HIS A 121 -14.44 25.20 7.32
N GLN A 122 -15.07 25.45 6.16
CA GLN A 122 -15.37 24.40 5.22
C GLN A 122 -14.14 24.05 4.37
N THR A 123 -13.79 22.77 4.36
CA THR A 123 -12.75 22.22 3.49
C THR A 123 -13.36 21.33 2.43
N VAL A 124 -12.82 21.41 1.22
CA VAL A 124 -13.28 20.66 0.05
C VAL A 124 -12.10 20.02 -0.66
N LEU A 125 -12.38 18.96 -1.43
CA LEU A 125 -11.39 18.32 -2.28
C LEU A 125 -11.29 19.07 -3.59
N VAL A 126 -10.09 19.55 -3.91
CA VAL A 126 -9.78 20.22 -5.18
C VAL A 126 -8.84 19.34 -5.98
N SER A 127 -9.11 19.20 -7.28
CA SER A 127 -8.24 18.44 -8.17
C SER A 127 -6.82 19.00 -8.21
N VAL A 128 -5.84 18.11 -8.26
CA VAL A 128 -4.43 18.47 -8.41
C VAL A 128 -3.79 17.61 -9.50
N LEU A 129 -2.65 18.10 -10.01
CA LEU A 129 -1.80 17.27 -10.86
C LEU A 129 -1.34 16.03 -10.07
N ASP A 130 -1.39 14.87 -10.71
CA ASP A 130 -0.88 13.64 -10.10
C ASP A 130 0.63 13.76 -9.83
N PRO A 131 1.08 13.73 -8.56
CA PRO A 131 2.49 13.81 -8.24
C PRO A 131 3.23 12.49 -8.50
N ILE A 132 2.52 11.40 -8.78
CA ILE A 132 3.10 10.08 -9.01
C ILE A 132 3.42 9.96 -10.50
N PRO A 133 4.70 10.07 -10.91
CA PRO A 133 5.04 9.95 -12.31
C PRO A 133 4.64 8.57 -12.84
N GLY A 134 4.06 8.56 -14.04
CA GLY A 134 3.73 7.32 -14.75
C GLY A 134 4.95 6.42 -14.94
N ASP A 135 6.15 7.00 -15.02
CA ASP A 135 7.43 6.29 -15.20
C ASP A 135 7.92 5.53 -13.95
N LEU A 136 7.36 5.79 -12.75
CA LEU A 136 7.59 4.92 -11.59
C LEU A 136 7.06 3.49 -11.84
N ALA A 137 6.24 3.27 -12.87
CA ALA A 137 5.84 1.94 -13.34
C ALA A 137 7.03 1.00 -13.65
N ASN A 138 8.25 1.54 -13.82
CA ASN A 138 9.49 0.78 -14.03
C ASN A 138 10.60 1.11 -13.02
N ALA A 139 10.29 1.75 -11.88
CA ALA A 139 11.30 2.11 -10.89
C ALA A 139 11.81 0.87 -10.12
N ASN A 140 12.77 0.17 -10.72
CA ASN A 140 13.52 -0.90 -10.10
C ASN A 140 14.32 -0.39 -8.88
N GLN A 141 14.15 -1.10 -7.74
CA GLN A 141 15.02 -1.29 -6.57
C GLN A 141 15.72 -0.09 -5.88
N ASN A 142 15.73 1.13 -6.43
CA ASN A 142 16.51 2.25 -5.90
C ASN A 142 15.69 3.30 -5.11
N THR A 143 14.40 3.08 -4.88
CA THR A 143 13.67 3.84 -3.85
C THR A 143 13.90 3.14 -2.51
N PRO A 144 14.59 3.75 -1.53
CA PRO A 144 14.83 3.09 -0.26
C PRO A 144 13.48 2.78 0.40
N PRO A 145 13.16 1.51 0.70
CA PRO A 145 11.94 1.19 1.42
C PRO A 145 12.02 1.85 2.80
N ARG A 146 11.11 2.79 3.07
CA ARG A 146 10.96 3.37 4.40
C ARG A 146 10.39 2.27 5.31
N GLY A 147 11.32 1.56 5.95
CA GLY A 147 11.17 0.65 7.09
C GLY A 147 9.80 0.02 7.27
N PHE A 148 9.58 -1.14 6.65
CA PHE A 148 8.74 -2.16 7.27
C PHE A 148 9.61 -2.86 8.33
N PRO A 149 9.13 -3.08 9.56
CA PRO A 149 9.86 -3.87 10.54
C PRO A 149 10.08 -5.26 9.96
N GLN A 150 11.33 -5.60 9.65
CA GLN A 150 11.69 -6.98 9.38
C GLN A 150 11.38 -7.78 10.64
N PRO A 151 10.68 -8.92 10.55
CA PRO A 151 10.55 -9.81 11.70
C PRO A 151 11.97 -10.13 12.20
N PRO A 152 12.19 -10.16 13.53
CA PRO A 152 13.52 -10.38 14.08
C PRO A 152 14.10 -11.66 13.46
N VAL A 153 15.29 -11.54 12.89
CA VAL A 153 16.09 -12.68 12.47
C VAL A 153 16.32 -13.52 13.72
N VAL A 154 15.53 -14.59 13.87
CA VAL A 154 15.83 -15.65 14.81
C VAL A 154 17.20 -16.20 14.40
N PRO A 155 18.20 -16.24 15.31
CA PRO A 155 19.46 -16.91 15.03
C PRO A 155 19.13 -18.35 14.66
N GLN A 156 19.35 -18.72 13.40
CA GLN A 156 19.25 -20.11 13.00
C GLN A 156 20.27 -20.91 13.81
N PRO A 157 19.88 -22.01 14.49
CA PRO A 157 20.86 -22.89 15.09
C PRO A 157 21.78 -23.41 13.99
N SER A 158 23.08 -23.22 14.19
CA SER A 158 24.14 -23.77 13.36
C SER A 158 24.11 -25.29 13.46
N TYR A 159 23.38 -25.95 12.57
CA TYR A 159 23.58 -27.37 12.33
C TYR A 159 24.97 -27.57 11.72
N PRO A 160 25.78 -28.51 12.22
CA PRO A 160 27.06 -28.82 11.60
C PRO A 160 26.81 -29.32 10.17
N GLN A 161 27.50 -28.67 9.25
CA GLN A 161 27.50 -28.90 7.82
C GLN A 161 27.81 -30.37 7.53
N SER A 162 26.78 -31.15 7.17
CA SER A 162 26.96 -32.49 6.63
C SER A 162 27.41 -32.35 5.17
N GLY A 163 28.71 -32.15 4.97
CA GLY A 163 29.32 -32.23 3.64
C GLY A 163 29.26 -33.66 3.10
N PRO A 164 29.33 -33.86 1.77
CA PRO A 164 29.42 -35.18 1.19
C PRO A 164 30.72 -35.87 1.68
N LEU A 165 30.57 -37.09 2.19
CA LEU A 165 31.68 -37.93 2.63
C LEU A 165 32.70 -38.11 1.49
N PRO A 166 34.02 -38.02 1.74
CA PRO A 166 35.00 -38.40 0.74
C PRO A 166 34.93 -39.92 0.53
N VAL A 167 34.58 -40.32 -0.69
CA VAL A 167 34.70 -41.71 -1.16
C VAL A 167 36.19 -42.04 -1.22
N GLN A 168 36.68 -42.93 -0.35
CA GLN A 168 38.02 -43.50 -0.46
C GLN A 168 38.16 -44.24 -1.78
N ALA A 169 39.16 -43.87 -2.58
CA ALA A 169 39.53 -44.61 -3.79
C ALA A 169 40.07 -46.01 -3.42
N PRO A 170 39.76 -47.05 -4.20
CA PRO A 170 40.30 -48.39 -3.98
C PRO A 170 41.82 -48.43 -4.28
N PRO A 171 42.61 -49.25 -3.57
CA PRO A 171 44.04 -49.38 -3.84
C PRO A 171 44.24 -50.20 -5.12
N GLY A 172 44.70 -49.54 -6.19
CA GLY A 172 44.92 -50.17 -7.49
C GLY A 172 46.20 -49.68 -8.16
N GLN A 173 47.16 -50.61 -8.24
CA GLN A 173 48.24 -50.74 -9.24
C GLN A 173 49.56 -49.96 -9.03
N ALA A 174 50.60 -50.76 -8.78
CA ALA A 174 52.01 -50.41 -8.90
C ALA A 174 52.42 -50.14 -10.36
N PRO A 175 53.41 -49.27 -10.63
CA PRO A 175 53.90 -49.00 -11.97
C PRO A 175 54.72 -50.17 -12.52
N GLN A 176 54.43 -50.59 -13.76
CA GLN A 176 55.24 -51.58 -14.50
C GLN A 176 56.50 -50.93 -15.11
N PRO A 177 57.64 -51.64 -15.18
CA PRO A 177 58.85 -51.14 -15.84
C PRO A 177 58.80 -51.33 -17.37
N PRO A 178 59.63 -50.59 -18.13
CA PRO A 178 59.59 -50.60 -19.59
C PRO A 178 60.17 -51.90 -20.17
N ARG A 179 59.57 -52.37 -21.27
CA ARG A 179 60.10 -53.47 -22.08
C ARG A 179 61.07 -52.93 -23.14
N TRP A 180 62.23 -53.59 -23.24
CA TRP A 180 63.00 -53.73 -24.47
C TRP A 180 62.54 -55.01 -25.18
#